data_AF-A0A960AEV3-F1
#
_entry.id   AF-A0A960AEV3-F1
#
_cell.length_a   1.000
_cell.length_b   1.000
_cell.length_c   1.000
_cell.angle_alpha   90.00
_cell.angle_beta   90.00
_cell.angle_gamma   90.00
#
_symmetry.space_group_name_H-M   'P 1'
#
loop_
_entity.id
_entity.type
_entity.pdbx_description
1 polymer ?
#
loop_
_entity_poly.entity_id
_entity_poly.type
_entity_poly.pdbx_seq_one_letter_code
_entity_poly.pdbx_strand_id
1 'polypeptide(L)' 'MTTSATYGVHSEVGRLRKVLVCAPGLAHRRLTPSNNDELLFDDVMWVENAQRDHADFVNKMTQRGVEVVELHDL' A
#
# COMPACT_ATOMS: atom_id res chain seq x y z
N MET A 1 7.83 18.19 -25.53
CA MET A 1 8.42 16.85 -25.66
C MET A 1 8.26 16.15 -24.33
N THR A 2 7.22 15.32 -24.18
CA THR A 2 7.03 14.50 -22.98
C THR A 2 7.86 13.24 -23.15
N THR A 3 9.03 13.22 -22.53
CA THR A 3 9.83 12.00 -22.43
C THR A 3 8.99 10.99 -21.66
N SER A 4 8.48 9.95 -22.33
CA SER A 4 7.86 8.81 -21.67
C SER A 4 8.91 8.21 -20.74
N ALA A 5 8.83 8.50 -19.44
CA ALA A 5 9.76 7.95 -18.48
C ALA A 5 9.55 6.42 -18.47
N THR A 6 10.52 5.67 -18.97
CA THR A 6 10.50 4.20 -18.91
C THR A 6 10.43 3.79 -17.44
N TYR A 7 9.32 3.17 -17.03
CA TYR A 7 9.23 2.56 -15.71
C TYR A 7 10.22 1.38 -15.63
N GLY A 8 10.93 1.26 -14.52
CA GLY A 8 11.93 0.21 -14.34
C GLY A 8 12.30 -0.02 -12.89
N VAL A 9 12.25 -1.28 -12.48
CA VAL A 9 12.77 -1.77 -11.20
C VAL A 9 13.91 -2.72 -11.52
N HIS A 10 15.14 -2.31 -11.21
CA HIS A 10 16.36 -3.07 -11.55
C HIS A 10 17.09 -3.62 -10.33
N SER A 11 16.57 -3.32 -9.13
CA SER A 11 17.12 -3.75 -7.85
C SER A 11 16.01 -3.70 -6.80
N GLU A 12 15.98 -4.67 -5.90
CA GLU A 12 15.08 -4.73 -4.74
C GLU A 12 15.59 -3.92 -3.54
N VAL A 13 16.87 -3.53 -3.55
CA VAL A 13 17.54 -2.80 -2.45
C VAL A 13 18.08 -1.42 -2.86
N GLY A 14 17.93 -1.06 -4.14
CA GLY A 14 18.31 0.24 -4.65
C GLY A 14 17.44 1.37 -4.07
N ARG A 15 17.88 2.62 -4.24
CA ARG A 15 17.11 3.78 -3.77
C ARG A 15 15.74 3.83 -4.46
N LEU A 16 14.70 3.62 -3.67
CA LEU A 16 13.31 3.74 -4.10
C LEU A 16 12.97 5.20 -4.44
N ARG A 17 12.30 5.40 -5.58
CA ARG A 17 11.90 6.73 -6.07
C ARG A 17 10.39 6.91 -6.13
N LYS A 18 9.66 5.87 -6.53
CA LYS A 18 8.21 5.87 -6.66
C LYS A 18 7.65 4.52 -6.23
N VAL A 19 6.53 4.53 -5.52
CA VAL A 19 5.86 3.32 -5.03
C VAL A 19 4.34 3.46 -5.18
N LEU A 20 3.70 2.36 -5.55
CA LEU A 20 2.24 2.22 -5.54
C LEU A 20 1.83 1.56 -4.23
N VAL A 21 0.84 2.13 -3.54
CA VAL A 21 0.28 1.62 -2.27
C VAL A 21 -1.23 1.45 -2.40
N CYS A 22 -1.84 0.75 -1.45
CA CYS A 22 -3.27 0.50 -1.41
C CYS A 22 -3.74 0.52 0.04
N ALA A 23 -4.44 1.58 0.43
CA ALA A 23 -4.90 1.74 1.80
C ALA A 23 -5.97 0.69 2.19
N PRO A 24 -5.95 0.17 3.43
CA PRO A 24 -7.02 -0.70 3.91
C PRO A 24 -8.38 0.00 3.87
N GLY A 25 -9.31 -0.56 3.10
CA GLY A 25 -10.65 0.00 2.88
C GLY A 25 -11.81 -0.90 3.32
N LEU A 26 -12.98 -0.66 2.72
CA LEU A 26 -14.24 -1.35 3.01
C LEU A 26 -14.15 -2.88 2.87
N ALA A 27 -13.30 -3.40 1.97
CA ALA A 27 -13.10 -4.83 1.79
C ALA A 27 -12.67 -5.52 3.10
N HIS A 28 -11.75 -4.90 3.84
CA HIS A 28 -11.22 -5.45 5.09
C HIS A 28 -12.26 -5.45 6.23
N ARG A 29 -13.25 -4.55 6.19
CA ARG A 29 -14.36 -4.56 7.16
C ARG A 29 -15.30 -5.76 7.01
N ARG A 30 -15.21 -6.49 5.89
CA ARG A 30 -16.01 -7.69 5.60
C ARG A 30 -15.31 -8.99 5.99
N LEU A 31 -14.10 -8.89 6.55
CA LEU A 31 -13.41 -10.03 7.14
C LEU A 31 -14.18 -10.49 8.38
N THR A 32 -14.38 -11.78 8.46
CA THR A 32 -15.06 -12.48 9.55
C THR A 32 -14.24 -13.72 9.91
N PRO A 33 -14.38 -14.26 11.13
CA PRO A 33 -13.69 -15.50 11.50
C PRO A 33 -14.07 -16.70 10.63
N SER A 34 -15.18 -16.65 9.89
CA SER A 34 -15.64 -17.73 9.02
C SER A 34 -15.13 -17.65 7.58
N ASN A 35 -14.56 -16.53 7.15
CA ASN A 35 -14.11 -16.33 5.76
C ASN A 35 -12.66 -15.86 5.63
N ASN A 36 -11.95 -15.63 6.75
CA ASN A 36 -10.56 -15.16 6.75
C ASN A 36 -9.63 -16.11 6.00
N ASP A 37 -9.73 -17.43 6.28
CA ASP A 37 -8.88 -18.45 5.68
C ASP A 37 -9.05 -18.50 4.15
N GLU A 38 -10.30 -18.44 3.67
CA GLU A 38 -10.63 -18.39 2.23
C GLU A 38 -10.14 -17.09 1.56
N LEU A 39 -10.04 -16.01 2.33
CA LEU A 39 -9.58 -14.69 1.86
C LEU A 39 -8.08 -14.47 2.09
N LEU A 40 -7.34 -15.50 2.48
CA LEU A 40 -5.88 -15.48 2.70
C LEU A 40 -5.46 -14.57 3.87
N PHE A 41 -6.28 -14.49 4.92
CA PHE A 41 -5.97 -13.81 6.17
C PHE A 41 -5.89 -14.80 7.33
N ASP A 42 -4.84 -14.69 8.13
CA ASP A 42 -4.68 -15.52 9.33
C ASP A 42 -5.72 -15.20 10.43
N ASP A 43 -6.22 -13.95 10.48
CA ASP A 43 -7.24 -13.49 11.45
C ASP A 43 -7.97 -12.22 10.96
N VAL A 44 -9.01 -11.80 11.68
CA VAL A 44 -9.77 -10.57 11.44
C VAL A 44 -8.93 -9.34 11.80
N MET A 45 -8.97 -8.33 10.95
CA MET A 45 -8.17 -7.11 11.09
C MET A 45 -8.91 -6.01 11.86
N TRP A 46 -8.20 -5.30 12.75
CA TRP A 46 -8.66 -4.00 13.25
C TRP A 46 -8.41 -2.91 12.21
N VAL A 47 -9.40 -2.66 11.36
CA VAL A 47 -9.27 -1.84 10.15
C VAL A 47 -8.83 -0.40 10.47
N GLU A 48 -9.36 0.23 11.52
CA GLU A 48 -8.98 1.59 11.89
C GLU A 48 -7.50 1.68 12.29
N ASN A 49 -6.97 0.67 12.98
CA ASN A 49 -5.55 0.64 13.33
C ASN A 49 -4.70 0.40 12.08
N ALA A 50 -5.10 -0.53 11.20
CA ALA A 50 -4.41 -0.77 9.94
C ALA A 50 -4.35 0.48 9.04
N GLN A 51 -5.41 1.29 9.01
CA GLN A 51 -5.42 2.58 8.30
C GLN A 51 -4.42 3.57 8.90
N ARG A 52 -4.31 3.64 10.22
CA ARG A 52 -3.33 4.49 10.92
C ARG A 52 -1.90 4.03 10.63
N ASP A 53 -1.64 2.74 10.68
CA ASP A 53 -0.32 2.17 10.38
C ASP A 53 0.06 2.39 8.90
N HIS A 54 -0.90 2.24 7.97
CA HIS A 54 -0.70 2.55 6.56
C HIS A 54 -0.39 4.04 6.34
N ALA A 55 -1.10 4.95 7.02
CA ALA A 55 -0.82 6.38 6.94
C ALA A 55 0.57 6.73 7.47
N ASP A 56 1.01 6.12 8.57
CA ASP A 56 2.37 6.28 9.10
C ASP A 56 3.43 5.73 8.12
N PHE A 57 3.17 4.59 7.48
CA PHE A 57 4.01 4.05 6.41
C PHE A 57 4.17 5.04 5.24
N VAL A 58 3.06 5.57 4.72
CA VAL A 58 3.07 6.58 3.64
C VAL A 58 3.83 7.84 4.04
N ASN A 59 3.63 8.33 5.27
CA ASN A 59 4.32 9.50 5.80
C ASN A 59 5.84 9.28 5.85
N LYS A 60 6.28 8.12 6.35
CA LYS A 60 7.70 7.75 6.41
C LYS A 60 8.34 7.69 5.02
N MET A 61 7.62 7.22 4.02
CA MET A 61 8.10 7.13 2.63
C MET A 61 8.22 8.52 2.01
N THR A 62 7.20 9.36 2.18
CA THR A 62 7.16 10.73 1.67
C THR A 62 8.27 11.58 2.31
N GLN A 63 8.49 11.46 3.61
CA GLN A 63 9.60 12.13 4.33
C GLN A 63 10.99 11.75 3.79
N ARG A 64 11.13 10.56 3.18
CA ARG A 64 12.37 10.11 2.53
C ARG A 64 12.47 10.54 1.06
N GLY A 65 11.50 11.32 0.57
CA GLY A 65 11.43 11.81 -0.80
C GLY A 65 10.98 10.76 -1.81
N VAL A 66 10.25 9.72 -1.37
CA VAL A 66 9.62 8.75 -2.27
C VAL A 66 8.28 9.31 -2.73
N GLU A 67 8.02 9.27 -4.04
CA GLU A 67 6.71 9.53 -4.61
C GLU A 67 5.77 8.37 -4.29
N VAL A 68 4.78 8.60 -3.45
CA VAL A 68 3.76 7.61 -3.10
C VAL A 68 2.52 7.85 -3.95
N VAL A 69 2.05 6.81 -4.63
CA VAL A 69 0.82 6.82 -5.42
C VAL A 69 -0.17 5.87 -4.79
N GLU A 70 -1.40 6.33 -4.55
CA GLU A 70 -2.49 5.49 -4.05
C GLU A 70 -3.22 4.82 -5.22
N LEU A 71 -3.44 3.52 -5.11
CA LEU A 71 -4.09 2.70 -6.14
C LEU A 71 -5.49 3.21 -6.49
N HIS A 72 -6.25 3.66 -5.50
CA HIS A 72 -7.63 4.12 -5.70
C HIS A 72 -7.74 5.51 -6.35
N ASP A 73 -6.63 6.25 -6.45
CA ASP A 73 -6.57 7.60 -7.05
C ASP A 73 -6.09 7.57 -8.52
N LEU A 74 -5.77 6.39 -9.06
CA LEU A 74 -5.37 6.15 -10.45
C LEU A 74 -6.58 5.76 -11.33
#